data_AF-A0A9W8HR86-F1
#
_entry.id   AF-A0A9W8HR86-F1
#
_cell.length_a   1.000
_cell.length_b   1.000
_cell.length_c   1.000
_cell.angle_alpha   90.00
_cell.angle_beta   90.00
_cell.angle_gamma   90.00
#
_symmetry.space_group_name_H-M   'P 1'
#
loop_
_entity.id
_entity.type
_entity.pdbx_description
1 polymer ?
#
loop_
_entity_poly.entity_id
_entity_poly.type
_entity_poly.pdbx_seq_one_letter_code
_entity_poly.pdbx_strand_id
1 'polypeptide(L)'
;SAKWEYNINHYPGRPGQGTRAMLMYNYVQAYASSLFPGHITADIANTASDEIKNTVRKLVLDDDNSFGSAFWYLTSVKPEFHNKSDKLRDGNMDDFKDYIEHGVQTTWDSGRQSIWESVNAAL
;
A
#
# COMPACT_ATOMS: atom_id res chain seq x y z
N SER A 1 -12.09 -7.05 -3.27
CA SER A 1 -11.85 -6.28 -2.03
C SER A 1 -13.14 -6.21 -1.23
N ALA A 2 -13.12 -6.42 0.09
CA ALA A 2 -14.27 -6.27 0.98
C ALA A 2 -14.65 -4.79 1.21
N LYS A 3 -14.66 -3.97 0.15
CA LYS A 3 -15.06 -2.55 0.18
C LYS A 3 -14.47 -1.73 1.34
N TRP A 4 -13.17 -1.86 1.60
CA TRP A 4 -12.45 -1.14 2.67
C TRP A 4 -12.85 -1.51 4.11
N GLU A 5 -13.64 -2.57 4.31
CA GLU A 5 -14.05 -3.03 5.65
C GLU A 5 -12.86 -3.45 6.53
N TYR A 6 -11.80 -3.97 5.90
CA TYR A 6 -10.60 -4.43 6.60
C TYR A 6 -9.36 -3.67 6.13
N ASN A 7 -8.52 -3.27 7.09
CA ASN A 7 -7.17 -2.76 6.87
C ASN A 7 -6.11 -3.86 7.01
N ILE A 8 -6.52 -5.13 7.07
CA ILE A 8 -5.64 -6.30 7.05
C ILE A 8 -6.16 -7.36 6.08
N ASN A 9 -5.27 -8.20 5.58
CA ASN A 9 -5.70 -9.40 4.85
C ASN A 9 -6.34 -10.37 5.85
N HIS A 10 -7.67 -10.51 5.78
CA HIS A 10 -8.46 -11.30 6.72
C HIS A 10 -8.65 -12.77 6.28
N TYR A 11 -8.90 -13.04 4.99
CA TYR A 11 -9.07 -14.41 4.48
C TYR A 11 -8.51 -14.56 3.05
N PRO A 12 -7.64 -15.56 2.77
CA PRO A 12 -7.16 -16.62 3.67
C PRO A 12 -6.20 -16.13 4.77
N GLY A 13 -5.87 -14.83 4.78
CA GLY A 13 -4.98 -14.22 5.74
C GLY A 13 -3.51 -14.39 5.35
N ARG A 14 -2.73 -13.34 5.53
CA ARG A 14 -1.27 -13.40 5.38
C ARG A 14 -0.62 -12.64 6.54
N PRO A 15 0.22 -13.30 7.34
CA PRO A 15 0.90 -12.65 8.46
C PRO A 15 1.65 -11.39 8.04
N GLY A 16 1.45 -10.30 8.78
CA GLY A 16 2.05 -9.01 8.52
C GLY A 16 1.51 -8.22 7.32
N GLN A 17 0.64 -8.79 6.47
CA GLN A 17 0.02 -8.05 5.36
C GLN A 17 -1.13 -7.17 5.89
N GLY A 18 -1.19 -5.92 5.45
CA GLY A 18 -2.28 -5.01 5.81
C GLY A 18 -2.02 -3.57 5.41
N THR A 19 -2.51 -2.62 6.21
CA THR A 19 -2.82 -1.23 5.84
C THR A 19 -3.98 -1.15 4.84
N ARG A 20 -4.53 0.04 4.62
CA ARG A 20 -5.54 0.27 3.58
C ARG A 20 -5.01 0.04 2.16
N ALA A 21 -3.70 0.14 1.97
CA ALA A 21 -3.04 -0.20 0.71
C ALA A 21 -2.76 -1.72 0.54
N MET A 22 -3.09 -2.55 1.53
CA MET A 22 -2.85 -4.02 1.51
C MET A 22 -1.40 -4.41 1.23
N LEU A 23 -0.47 -3.58 1.71
CA LEU A 23 0.97 -3.79 1.62
C LEU A 23 1.38 -5.15 2.19
N MET A 24 2.29 -5.78 1.44
CA MET A 24 2.99 -6.98 1.83
C MET A 24 3.91 -6.71 3.04
N TYR A 25 4.23 -7.75 3.82
CA TYR A 25 4.99 -7.59 5.06
C TYR A 25 6.31 -6.84 4.88
N ASN A 26 7.06 -7.11 3.81
CA ASN A 26 8.32 -6.42 3.53
C ASN A 26 8.13 -4.88 3.41
N TYR A 27 7.02 -4.44 2.83
CA TYR A 27 6.68 -3.02 2.71
C TYR A 27 6.09 -2.46 4.00
N VAL A 28 5.26 -3.23 4.72
CA VAL A 28 4.76 -2.84 6.05
C VAL A 28 5.91 -2.61 7.03
N GLN A 29 6.90 -3.51 7.02
CA GLN A 29 8.09 -3.40 7.85
C GLN A 29 8.94 -2.19 7.46
N ALA A 30 9.19 -1.98 6.17
CA ALA A 30 9.95 -0.82 5.69
C ALA A 30 9.24 0.50 6.06
N TYR A 31 7.92 0.56 5.91
CA TYR A 31 7.12 1.70 6.30
C TYR A 31 7.15 1.95 7.81
N ALA A 32 6.92 0.92 8.62
CA ALA A 32 7.03 1.00 10.08
C ALA A 32 8.43 1.47 10.53
N SER A 33 9.49 1.01 9.85
CA SER A 33 10.87 1.45 10.13
C SER A 33 11.07 2.93 9.83
N SER A 34 10.40 3.47 8.80
CA SER A 34 10.48 4.88 8.44
C SER A 34 9.78 5.81 9.43
N LEU A 35 8.72 5.32 10.08
CA LEU A 35 7.93 6.08 11.06
C LEU A 35 8.46 5.93 12.49
N PHE A 36 8.94 4.75 12.84
CA PHE A 36 9.35 4.37 14.19
C PHE A 36 10.81 3.88 14.20
N PRO A 37 11.79 4.77 13.92
CA PRO A 37 13.19 4.39 13.91
C PRO A 37 13.60 3.80 15.27
N GLY A 38 14.30 2.66 15.24
CA GLY A 38 14.75 1.94 16.44
C GLY A 38 13.76 0.91 16.99
N HIS A 39 12.50 0.87 16.53
CA HIS A 39 11.53 -0.16 16.92
C HIS A 39 11.65 -1.45 16.09
N ILE A 40 12.25 -1.36 14.90
CA ILE A 40 12.46 -2.50 14.01
C ILE A 40 13.93 -2.90 14.05
N THR A 41 14.22 -4.06 14.66
CA THR A 41 15.58 -4.62 14.74
C THR A 41 15.92 -5.44 13.48
N ALA A 42 17.20 -5.75 13.29
CA ALA A 42 17.66 -6.57 12.16
C ALA A 42 17.03 -7.99 12.15
N ASP A 43 16.73 -8.55 13.32
CA ASP A 43 16.10 -9.88 13.45
C ASP A 43 14.65 -9.89 12.94
N ILE A 44 13.95 -8.77 13.11
CA ILE A 44 12.59 -8.58 12.57
C ILE A 44 12.62 -8.53 11.04
N ALA A 45 13.72 -8.06 10.44
CA ALA A 45 13.79 -7.87 9.01
C ALA A 45 13.90 -9.14 8.17
N ASN A 46 14.50 -10.21 8.73
CA ASN A 46 14.90 -11.38 7.94
C ASN A 46 14.32 -12.71 8.45
N THR A 47 13.92 -12.79 9.72
CA THR A 47 13.55 -14.06 10.37
C THR A 47 12.29 -13.96 11.23
N ALA A 48 11.46 -12.93 11.03
CA ALA A 48 10.27 -12.72 11.86
C ALA A 48 9.29 -13.90 11.79
N SER A 49 8.90 -14.38 12.97
CA SER A 49 7.74 -15.27 13.13
C SER A 49 6.46 -14.55 12.70
N ASP A 50 5.40 -15.31 12.43
CA ASP A 50 4.12 -14.72 12.02
C ASP A 50 3.50 -13.82 13.09
N GLU A 51 3.74 -14.12 14.37
CA GLU A 51 3.38 -13.26 15.49
C GLU A 51 4.14 -11.92 15.45
N ILE A 52 5.46 -11.95 15.22
CA ILE A 52 6.27 -10.74 15.09
C ILE A 52 5.80 -9.91 13.89
N LYS A 53 5.55 -10.54 12.74
CA LYS A 53 5.01 -9.86 11.55
C LYS A 53 3.71 -9.12 11.85
N ASN A 54 2.81 -9.77 12.59
CA ASN A 54 1.54 -9.17 12.99
C ASN A 54 1.71 -8.03 14.00
N THR A 55 2.67 -8.13 14.92
CA THR A 55 3.00 -7.05 15.86
C THR A 55 3.57 -5.84 15.13
N VAL A 56 4.50 -6.03 14.18
CA VAL A 56 5.01 -4.94 13.34
C VAL A 56 3.89 -4.29 12.54
N ARG A 57 3.01 -5.09 11.93
CA ARG A 57 1.85 -4.55 11.20
C ARG A 57 0.98 -3.67 12.08
N LYS A 58 0.69 -4.07 13.34
CA LYS A 58 -0.15 -3.28 14.27
C LYS A 58 0.37 -1.87 14.51
N LEU A 59 1.67 -1.61 14.36
CA LEU A 59 2.25 -0.26 14.53
C LEU A 59 1.74 0.75 13.51
N VAL A 60 1.23 0.30 12.36
CA VAL A 60 0.82 1.16 11.23
C VAL A 60 -0.65 0.96 10.84
N LEU A 61 -1.48 0.44 11.75
CA LEU A 61 -2.91 0.18 11.51
C LEU A 61 -3.85 1.28 12.02
N ASP A 62 -3.34 2.28 12.74
CA ASP A 62 -4.11 3.49 13.03
C ASP A 62 -4.52 4.20 11.73
N ASP A 63 -5.50 5.10 11.84
CA ASP A 63 -6.16 5.65 10.67
C ASP A 63 -5.20 6.38 9.74
N ASP A 64 -4.41 7.29 10.31
CA ASP A 64 -3.46 8.15 9.61
C ASP A 64 -2.37 7.31 8.94
N ASN A 65 -1.70 6.44 9.70
CA ASN A 65 -0.60 5.66 9.16
C ASN A 65 -1.07 4.65 8.10
N SER A 66 -2.23 4.03 8.31
CA SER A 66 -2.79 3.06 7.38
C SER A 66 -3.15 3.70 6.04
N PHE A 67 -3.68 4.92 6.01
CA PHE A 67 -3.88 5.69 4.77
C PHE A 67 -2.55 6.18 4.19
N GLY A 68 -1.68 6.75 5.03
CA GLY A 68 -0.39 7.29 4.63
C GLY A 68 0.51 6.27 3.94
N SER A 69 0.36 4.99 4.26
CA SER A 69 1.10 3.88 3.65
C SER A 69 1.00 3.84 2.11
N ALA A 70 -0.14 4.25 1.54
CA ALA A 70 -0.32 4.28 0.08
C ALA A 70 0.57 5.36 -0.56
N PHE A 71 0.59 6.56 0.04
CA PHE A 71 1.42 7.66 -0.44
C PHE A 71 2.90 7.39 -0.21
N TRP A 72 3.27 6.82 0.94
CA TRP A 72 4.62 6.36 1.20
C TRP A 72 5.07 5.33 0.15
N TYR A 73 4.23 4.36 -0.19
CA TYR A 73 4.58 3.37 -1.22
C TYR A 73 4.85 4.03 -2.57
N LEU A 74 3.96 4.92 -3.01
CA LEU A 74 4.12 5.68 -4.25
C LEU A 74 5.39 6.55 -4.26
N THR A 75 5.73 7.19 -3.15
CA THR A 75 6.86 8.13 -3.09
C THR A 75 8.21 7.48 -2.78
N SER A 76 8.22 6.35 -2.08
CA SER A 76 9.45 5.70 -1.58
C SER A 76 9.77 4.38 -2.27
N VAL A 77 8.75 3.61 -2.65
CA VAL A 77 8.93 2.29 -3.30
C VAL A 77 8.75 2.39 -4.82
N LYS A 78 7.83 3.24 -5.27
CA LYS A 78 7.51 3.44 -6.69
C LYS A 78 7.66 4.90 -7.15
N PRO A 79 8.76 5.59 -6.81
CA PRO A 79 8.95 7.01 -7.14
C PRO A 79 8.94 7.29 -8.65
N GLU A 80 9.18 6.29 -9.48
CA GLU A 80 9.09 6.39 -10.93
C GLU A 80 7.68 6.75 -11.43
N PHE A 81 6.62 6.46 -10.67
CA PHE A 81 5.23 6.82 -10.99
C PHE A 81 4.79 8.16 -10.39
N HIS A 82 5.51 8.66 -9.38
CA HIS A 82 5.09 9.82 -8.61
C HIS A 82 5.43 11.14 -9.33
N ASN A 83 4.40 11.96 -9.57
CA ASN A 83 4.54 13.35 -10.04
C ASN A 83 5.39 13.48 -11.33
N LYS A 84 5.21 12.56 -12.29
CA LYS A 84 5.81 12.63 -13.63
C LYS A 84 4.74 12.97 -14.66
N SER A 85 5.13 13.75 -15.67
CA SER A 85 4.25 14.19 -16.76
C SER A 85 3.64 13.06 -17.58
N ASP A 86 4.33 11.93 -17.63
CA ASP A 86 3.96 10.70 -18.33
C ASP A 86 3.53 9.59 -17.35
N LYS A 87 3.14 10.00 -16.14
CA LYS A 87 2.63 9.15 -15.04
C LYS A 87 1.55 9.90 -14.24
N LEU A 88 1.46 9.64 -12.93
CA LEU A 88 0.37 10.07 -12.06
C LEU A 88 0.35 11.57 -11.72
N ARG A 89 0.88 12.46 -12.56
CA ARG A 89 0.81 13.90 -12.34
C ARG A 89 -0.49 14.51 -12.85
N ASP A 90 -0.89 14.15 -14.08
CA ASP A 90 -1.89 14.92 -14.83
C ASP A 90 -3.30 14.30 -14.76
N GLY A 91 -3.49 13.26 -13.94
CA GLY A 91 -4.80 12.68 -13.68
C GLY A 91 -5.43 11.99 -14.89
N ASN A 92 -4.62 11.27 -15.70
CA ASN A 92 -5.13 10.48 -16.82
C ASN A 92 -5.31 8.99 -16.45
N MET A 93 -6.25 8.33 -17.14
CA MET A 93 -6.61 6.93 -16.83
C MET A 93 -5.54 5.93 -17.25
N ASP A 94 -4.84 6.18 -18.36
CA ASP A 94 -3.84 5.26 -18.89
C ASP A 94 -2.64 5.14 -17.95
N ASP A 95 -2.21 6.25 -17.33
CA ASP A 95 -1.15 6.27 -16.33
C ASP A 95 -1.61 5.66 -15.01
N PHE A 96 -2.89 5.83 -14.63
CA PHE A 96 -3.44 5.12 -13.48
C PHE A 96 -3.47 3.60 -13.73
N LYS A 97 -3.86 3.18 -14.94
CA LYS A 97 -3.81 1.77 -15.33
C LYS A 97 -2.38 1.23 -15.34
N ASP A 98 -1.44 1.98 -15.90
CA ASP A 98 -0.01 1.63 -15.90
C ASP A 98 0.51 1.47 -14.47
N TYR A 99 0.13 2.38 -13.55
CA TYR A 99 0.47 2.24 -12.14
C TYR A 99 -0.14 1.00 -11.49
N ILE A 100 -1.40 0.66 -11.81
CA ILE A 100 -2.02 -0.57 -11.29
C ILE A 100 -1.24 -1.81 -11.77
N GLU A 101 -0.91 -1.89 -13.05
CA GLU A 101 -0.29 -3.07 -13.67
C GLU A 101 1.21 -3.21 -13.38
N HIS A 102 1.96 -2.10 -13.34
CA HIS A 102 3.42 -2.11 -13.22
C HIS A 102 3.95 -1.54 -11.90
N GLY A 103 3.20 -0.64 -11.27
CA GLY A 103 3.51 -0.10 -9.94
C GLY A 103 3.03 -1.01 -8.82
N VAL A 104 1.71 -1.21 -8.73
CA VAL A 104 1.07 -2.09 -7.72
C VAL A 104 1.21 -3.57 -8.09
N GLN A 105 1.45 -3.86 -9.38
CA GLN A 105 1.63 -5.23 -9.90
C GLN A 105 0.38 -6.11 -9.72
N THR A 106 -0.77 -5.54 -10.04
CA THR A 106 -2.06 -6.25 -10.03
C THR A 106 -2.81 -6.01 -11.33
N THR A 107 -3.82 -6.83 -11.60
CA THR A 107 -4.57 -6.75 -12.85
C THR A 107 -5.50 -5.54 -12.84
N TRP A 108 -5.54 -4.85 -13.97
CA TRP A 108 -6.60 -3.88 -14.26
C TRP A 108 -7.96 -4.57 -14.42
N ASP A 109 -9.01 -3.99 -13.84
CA ASP A 109 -10.37 -4.49 -13.98
C ASP A 109 -11.36 -3.32 -14.14
N SER A 110 -12.57 -3.63 -14.59
CA SER A 110 -13.63 -2.63 -14.80
C SER A 110 -14.10 -1.95 -13.51
N GLY A 111 -13.95 -2.60 -12.35
CA GLY A 111 -14.25 -1.99 -11.07
C GLY A 111 -13.29 -0.85 -10.72
N ARG A 112 -12.01 -0.98 -11.09
CA ARG A 112 -11.02 0.10 -10.95
C ARG A 112 -11.31 1.27 -11.86
N GLN A 113 -11.74 0.99 -13.09
CA GLN A 113 -12.19 2.01 -14.02
C GLN A 113 -13.37 2.81 -13.43
N SER A 114 -14.41 2.13 -12.92
CA SER A 114 -15.56 2.82 -12.33
C SER A 114 -15.21 3.69 -11.13
N ILE A 115 -14.26 3.26 -10.29
CA ILE A 115 -13.76 4.08 -9.17
C ILE A 115 -13.03 5.33 -9.69
N TRP A 116 -12.16 5.16 -10.69
CA TRP A 116 -11.41 6.26 -11.29
C TRP A 116 -12.33 7.34 -11.89
N GLU A 117 -13.33 6.91 -12.66
CA GLU A 117 -14.34 7.80 -13.24
C GLU A 117 -15.14 8.52 -12.16
N SER A 118 -15.57 7.81 -11.11
CA SER A 118 -16.33 8.41 -10.00
C SER A 118 -15.53 9.44 -9.21
N VAL A 119 -14.23 9.24 -9.01
CA VAL A 119 -13.37 10.19 -8.31
C VAL A 119 -13.14 11.43 -9.17
N ASN A 120 -12.79 11.26 -10.46
CA ASN A 120 -12.55 12.40 -11.34
C ASN A 120 -13.80 13.21 -11.65
N ALA A 121 -14.99 12.60 -11.65
CA ALA A 121 -16.24 13.34 -11.77
C ALA A 121 -16.55 14.24 -10.55
N ALA A 122 -15.88 14.01 -9.42
CA ALA A 122 -16.06 14.78 -8.18
C ALA A 122 -14.99 15.87 -7.97
N LEU A 123 -13.99 15.98 -8.86
CA LEU A 123 -12.94 17.00 -8.86
C LEU A 123 -13.29 18.16 -9.82
#